data_AF-A0A1X6WY67-F1
#
_entry.id   AF-A0A1X6WY67-F1
#
_cell.length_a   1.000
_cell.length_b   1.000
_cell.length_c   1.000
_cell.angle_alpha   90.00
_cell.angle_beta   90.00
_cell.angle_gamma   90.00
#
_symmetry.space_group_name_H-M   'P 1'
#
loop_
_entity.id
_entity.type
_entity.pdbx_description
1 polymer ?
#
loop_
_entity_poly.entity_id
_entity_poly.type
_entity_poly.pdbx_seq_one_letter_code
_entity_poly.pdbx_strand_id
1 'polypeptide(L)'
;MEAATVRRVARRRHGAVVTSVVESVSGPVMAAAGIDASNAPDGLLLLPADPDAAARALCGALRELLGVEIGVILSDTCSRIWRTGVTDLALGAAGVQVLEDLRGGIDDAGRPLGVTVRALADEIAAAADLVKGKATRVPAALVRGLPTGTVAPLGGMQSPASTVPGEPCSAPAQPSAVGARTLVRTGEGDWFRRPSLESVWQALGLGEDDEPIAAMGPEPDHVRIARALAVAATRRDDDRDDEDEQDLLVALSPAGAAPTVDGPVADPAAPGPVADPAAPGPVADPAAPGPVADPAERGPVADPAAPGPVADPAAPGPVADPAERGPAEGSAPLLVHVVPGGDDPASWMRAGARAERIRTALAAESIARPLPPVRVVVRGPAPAADRRPDPQEDA
;
A
#
# COMPACT_ATOMS: atom_id res chain seq x y z
N MET A 1 4.45 -14.68 9.46
CA MET A 1 3.89 -13.34 9.19
C MET A 1 3.80 -12.51 10.46
N GLU A 2 3.09 -12.96 11.50
CA GLU A 2 2.97 -12.23 12.78
C GLU A 2 4.33 -11.90 13.41
N ALA A 3 5.23 -12.89 13.53
CA ALA A 3 6.58 -12.67 14.06
C ALA A 3 7.48 -11.74 13.22
N ALA A 4 7.12 -11.46 11.96
CA ALA A 4 7.86 -10.57 11.06
C ALA A 4 7.20 -9.19 10.95
N THR A 5 6.12 -8.94 11.67
CA THR A 5 5.31 -7.72 11.58
C THR A 5 5.43 -6.91 12.87
N VAL A 6 5.75 -5.62 12.74
CA VAL A 6 5.65 -4.65 13.84
C VAL A 6 4.21 -4.17 13.98
N ARG A 7 3.59 -3.78 12.85
CA ARG A 7 2.19 -3.36 12.78
C ARG A 7 1.61 -3.56 11.39
N ARG A 8 0.29 -3.72 11.33
CA ARG A 8 -0.46 -3.77 10.08
C ARG A 8 -0.75 -2.36 9.58
N VAL A 9 -0.56 -2.12 8.29
CA VAL A 9 -0.89 -0.85 7.64
C VAL A 9 -2.22 -0.95 6.90
N ALA A 10 -2.41 -2.02 6.12
CA ALA A 10 -3.62 -2.26 5.35
C ALA A 10 -3.75 -3.73 4.95
N ARG A 11 -4.95 -4.14 4.55
CA ARG A 11 -5.21 -5.43 3.89
C ARG A 11 -5.89 -5.17 2.55
N ARG A 12 -5.40 -5.81 1.50
CA ARG A 12 -6.02 -5.70 0.17
C ARG A 12 -6.28 -7.07 -0.42
N ARG A 13 -7.45 -7.20 -1.07
CA ARG A 13 -7.84 -8.41 -1.80
C ARG A 13 -7.46 -8.31 -3.27
N HIS A 14 -6.93 -9.40 -3.81
CA HIS A 14 -6.71 -9.60 -5.24
C HIS A 14 -7.10 -11.01 -5.63
N GLY A 15 -8.20 -11.13 -6.38
CA GLY A 15 -8.87 -12.42 -6.57
C GLY A 15 -9.27 -13.03 -5.22
N ALA A 16 -8.87 -14.27 -4.98
CA ALA A 16 -9.10 -14.97 -3.70
C ALA A 16 -8.03 -14.66 -2.63
N VAL A 17 -6.95 -13.95 -2.98
CA VAL A 17 -5.82 -13.74 -2.08
C VAL A 17 -5.96 -12.42 -1.35
N VAL A 18 -5.66 -12.43 -0.05
CA VAL A 18 -5.56 -11.23 0.77
C VAL A 18 -4.10 -11.01 1.11
N THR A 19 -3.57 -9.85 0.72
CA THR A 19 -2.22 -9.42 1.04
C THR A 19 -2.26 -8.33 2.10
N SER A 20 -1.46 -8.49 3.14
CA SER A 20 -1.26 -7.44 4.14
C SER A 20 -0.09 -6.56 3.72
N VAL A 21 -0.25 -5.25 3.84
CA VAL A 21 0.86 -4.29 3.86
C VAL A 21 1.17 -4.03 5.32
N VAL A 22 2.44 -4.19 5.71
CA VAL A 22 2.85 -4.12 7.11
C VAL A 22 4.17 -3.37 7.24
N GLU A 23 4.39 -2.79 8.41
CA GLU A 23 5.74 -2.43 8.85
C GLU A 23 6.45 -3.72 9.27
N SER A 24 7.51 -4.09 8.55
CA SER A 24 8.29 -5.30 8.82
C SER A 24 9.26 -5.07 9.98
N VAL A 25 9.57 -6.13 10.74
CA VAL A 25 10.65 -6.11 11.75
C VAL A 25 12.00 -5.74 11.13
N SER A 26 12.20 -6.09 9.86
CA SER A 26 13.39 -5.72 9.09
C SER A 26 13.46 -4.22 8.74
N GLY A 27 12.41 -3.45 9.04
CA GLY A 27 12.32 -2.00 8.79
C GLY A 27 11.25 -1.57 7.79
N PRO A 28 11.27 -2.00 6.52
CA PRO A 28 10.44 -1.39 5.48
C PRO A 28 8.95 -1.64 5.67
N VAL A 29 8.13 -0.69 5.18
CA VAL A 29 6.69 -0.87 5.05
C VAL A 29 6.41 -1.47 3.67
N MET A 30 5.98 -2.73 3.63
CA MET A 30 5.83 -3.47 2.39
C MET A 30 4.76 -4.56 2.44
N ALA A 31 4.41 -5.10 1.28
CA ALA A 31 3.50 -6.23 1.16
C ALA A 31 4.11 -7.51 1.76
N ALA A 32 3.27 -8.32 2.39
CA ALA A 32 3.61 -9.64 2.95
C ALA A 32 4.80 -9.66 3.94
N ALA A 33 5.17 -8.51 4.52
CA ALA A 33 6.37 -8.35 5.35
C ALA A 33 7.71 -8.66 4.64
N GLY A 34 7.71 -8.69 3.30
CA GLY A 34 8.85 -9.18 2.51
C GLY A 34 9.04 -10.69 2.56
N ILE A 35 8.03 -11.43 3.03
CA ILE A 35 8.03 -12.89 2.96
C ILE A 35 7.78 -13.28 1.51
N ASP A 36 8.70 -14.05 0.95
CA ASP A 36 8.62 -14.50 -0.44
C ASP A 36 8.53 -16.03 -0.52
N ALA A 37 7.73 -16.53 -1.46
CA ALA A 37 7.69 -17.94 -1.86
C ALA A 37 8.29 -18.15 -3.27
N SER A 38 8.50 -17.05 -4.01
CA SER A 38 9.12 -17.08 -5.32
C SER A 38 10.58 -17.52 -5.20
N ASN A 39 11.04 -18.34 -6.15
CA ASN A 39 12.41 -18.87 -6.16
C ASN A 39 12.82 -19.64 -4.88
N ALA A 40 11.86 -20.12 -4.09
CA ALA A 40 12.10 -20.74 -2.80
C ALA A 40 11.53 -22.18 -2.76
N PRO A 41 12.23 -23.16 -3.38
CA PRO A 41 11.73 -24.53 -3.50
C PRO A 41 11.57 -25.23 -2.14
N ASP A 42 12.30 -24.77 -1.12
CA ASP A 42 12.37 -25.39 0.21
C ASP A 42 11.46 -24.70 1.25
N GLY A 43 10.64 -23.73 0.85
CA GLY A 43 9.70 -23.04 1.73
C GLY A 43 9.74 -21.53 1.61
N LEU A 44 9.25 -20.83 2.62
CA LEU A 44 9.19 -19.36 2.63
C LEU A 44 10.54 -18.73 2.96
N LEU A 45 10.91 -17.69 2.22
CA LEU A 45 12.05 -16.83 2.53
C LEU A 45 11.61 -15.71 3.44
N LEU A 46 12.39 -15.51 4.51
CA LEU A 46 12.20 -14.42 5.46
C LEU A 46 13.34 -13.41 5.29
N LEU A 47 13.02 -12.13 5.40
CA LEU A 47 14.03 -11.10 5.47
C LEU A 47 14.90 -11.26 6.74
N PRO A 48 16.18 -10.86 6.70
CA PRO A 48 17.00 -10.79 7.90
C PRO A 48 16.37 -9.87 8.95
N ALA A 49 16.47 -10.24 10.23
CA ALA A 49 15.96 -9.41 11.32
C ALA A 49 16.67 -8.03 11.40
N ASP A 50 17.97 -7.99 11.10
CA ASP A 50 18.76 -6.76 10.92
C ASP A 50 19.54 -6.84 9.60
N PRO A 51 18.95 -6.32 8.49
CA PRO A 51 19.60 -6.33 7.19
C PRO A 51 20.90 -5.52 7.16
N ASP A 52 21.02 -4.45 7.94
CA ASP A 52 22.24 -3.66 8.02
C ASP A 52 23.38 -4.44 8.70
N ALA A 53 23.07 -5.23 9.73
CA ALA A 53 24.04 -6.13 10.35
C ALA A 53 24.47 -7.25 9.39
N ALA A 54 23.53 -7.84 8.65
CA ALA A 54 23.84 -8.82 7.62
C ALA A 54 24.73 -8.22 6.52
N ALA A 55 24.43 -7.00 6.06
CA ALA A 55 25.24 -6.28 5.09
C ALA A 55 26.66 -6.01 5.63
N ARG A 56 26.80 -5.61 6.90
CA ARG A 56 28.11 -5.40 7.54
C ARG A 56 28.94 -6.68 7.61
N ALA A 57 28.33 -7.79 8.01
CA ALA A 57 29.01 -9.09 8.08
C ALA A 57 29.51 -9.53 6.69
N LEU A 58 28.64 -9.43 5.67
CA LEU A 58 28.99 -9.78 4.29
C LEU A 58 30.07 -8.86 3.73
N CYS A 59 29.96 -7.55 3.97
CA CYS A 59 30.95 -6.56 3.53
C CYS A 59 32.32 -6.82 4.15
N GLY A 60 32.39 -7.03 5.47
CA GLY A 60 33.64 -7.36 6.16
C GLY A 60 34.29 -8.63 5.61
N ALA A 61 33.53 -9.71 5.46
CA ALA A 61 34.04 -10.97 4.92
C ALA A 61 34.55 -10.84 3.48
N LEU A 62 33.85 -10.11 2.61
CA LEU A 62 34.28 -9.89 1.23
C LEU A 62 35.54 -9.02 1.15
N ARG A 63 35.64 -7.96 1.97
CA ARG A 63 36.84 -7.12 2.02
C ARG A 63 38.06 -7.92 2.50
N GLU A 64 37.89 -8.77 3.52
CA GLU A 64 38.96 -9.64 4.02
C GLU A 64 39.39 -10.66 2.96
N LEU A 65 38.42 -11.33 2.33
CA LEU A 65 38.70 -12.38 1.33
C LEU A 65 39.36 -11.83 0.06
N LEU A 66 38.92 -10.66 -0.41
CA LEU A 66 39.31 -10.11 -1.70
C LEU A 66 40.40 -9.03 -1.61
N GLY A 67 40.64 -8.46 -0.43
CA GLY A 67 41.60 -7.37 -0.23
C GLY A 67 41.22 -6.07 -0.95
N VAL A 68 39.92 -5.86 -1.25
CA VAL A 68 39.41 -4.68 -1.94
C VAL A 68 38.44 -3.89 -1.08
N GLU A 69 38.48 -2.57 -1.18
CA GLU A 69 37.52 -1.68 -0.52
C GLU A 69 36.22 -1.61 -1.34
N ILE A 70 35.19 -2.31 -0.86
CA ILE A 70 33.86 -2.35 -1.49
C ILE A 70 32.75 -1.98 -0.51
N GLY A 71 31.63 -1.50 -1.06
CA GLY A 71 30.37 -1.39 -0.34
C GLY A 71 29.43 -2.55 -0.69
N VAL A 72 28.52 -2.88 0.22
CA VAL A 72 27.49 -3.91 0.03
C VAL A 72 26.12 -3.31 0.30
N ILE A 73 25.18 -3.56 -0.61
CA ILE A 73 23.76 -3.26 -0.46
C ILE A 73 23.01 -4.58 -0.59
N LEU A 74 22.22 -4.92 0.41
CA LEU A 74 21.20 -5.95 0.33
C LEU A 74 19.92 -5.30 -0.19
N SER A 75 19.37 -5.82 -1.28
CA SER A 75 18.16 -5.28 -1.89
C SER A 75 17.05 -6.30 -1.93
N ASP A 76 15.81 -5.82 -1.99
CA ASP A 76 14.64 -6.66 -2.20
C ASP A 76 13.59 -5.93 -3.04
N THR A 77 12.76 -6.72 -3.72
CA THR A 77 11.76 -6.26 -4.66
C THR A 77 10.53 -5.74 -3.92
N CYS A 78 10.21 -4.47 -4.13
CA CYS A 78 9.07 -3.83 -3.48
C CYS A 78 8.25 -2.98 -4.45
N SER A 79 6.95 -2.90 -4.19
CA SER A 79 6.07 -1.88 -4.75
C SER A 79 6.28 -0.53 -4.06
N ARG A 80 5.79 0.56 -4.63
CA ARG A 80 5.84 1.88 -3.98
C ARG A 80 4.57 2.68 -4.24
N ILE A 81 4.25 3.57 -3.31
CA ILE A 81 3.04 4.40 -3.39
C ILE A 81 2.97 5.19 -4.70
N TRP A 82 1.76 5.27 -5.25
CA TRP A 82 1.40 6.05 -6.44
C TRP A 82 2.06 5.63 -7.76
N ARG A 83 2.78 4.50 -7.81
CA ARG A 83 3.39 3.98 -9.03
C ARG A 83 3.08 2.51 -9.22
N THR A 84 2.64 2.15 -10.41
CA THR A 84 2.48 0.75 -10.83
C THR A 84 3.85 0.12 -11.08
N GLY A 85 3.98 -1.16 -10.74
CA GLY A 85 5.19 -1.95 -10.90
C GLY A 85 6.03 -2.05 -9.62
N VAL A 86 7.09 -2.84 -9.70
CA VAL A 86 8.04 -3.08 -8.62
C VAL A 86 9.43 -2.62 -9.02
N THR A 87 10.25 -2.32 -8.03
CA THR A 87 11.69 -2.05 -8.16
C THR A 87 12.38 -2.65 -6.95
N ASP A 88 13.68 -2.86 -7.02
CA ASP A 88 14.43 -3.08 -5.80
C ASP A 88 14.63 -1.79 -4.99
N LEU A 89 14.59 -1.93 -3.68
CA LEU A 89 14.98 -0.94 -2.68
C LEU A 89 16.10 -1.51 -1.81
N ALA A 90 16.90 -0.65 -1.19
CA ALA A 90 17.92 -1.06 -0.25
C ALA A 90 17.28 -1.48 1.09
N LEU A 91 17.45 -2.75 1.46
CA LEU A 91 17.06 -3.28 2.77
C LEU A 91 18.15 -3.06 3.83
N GLY A 92 19.40 -3.31 3.43
CA GLY A 92 20.57 -3.24 4.31
C GLY A 92 21.77 -2.68 3.56
N ALA A 93 22.63 -1.91 4.22
CA ALA A 93 23.80 -1.31 3.58
C ALA A 93 25.01 -1.25 4.52
N ALA A 94 26.21 -1.48 3.98
CA ALA A 94 27.46 -1.39 4.71
C ALA A 94 28.64 -1.00 3.81
N GLY A 95 29.52 -0.13 4.32
CA GLY A 95 30.68 0.35 3.57
C GLY A 95 30.32 1.18 2.33
N VAL A 96 29.10 1.73 2.30
CA VAL A 96 28.56 2.55 1.22
C VAL A 96 27.76 3.71 1.80
N GLN A 97 27.81 4.86 1.13
CA GLN A 97 26.96 6.00 1.44
C GLN A 97 25.49 5.68 1.09
N VAL A 98 24.60 5.82 2.06
CA VAL A 98 23.17 5.52 1.91
C VAL A 98 22.37 6.72 1.43
N LEU A 99 22.57 7.85 2.10
CA LEU A 99 22.01 9.15 1.74
C LEU A 99 23.14 10.07 1.29
N GLU A 100 22.92 10.75 0.17
CA GLU A 100 23.77 11.84 -0.27
C GLU A 100 23.05 13.17 -0.03
N ASP A 101 23.54 13.91 0.97
CA ASP A 101 23.02 15.23 1.30
C ASP A 101 23.63 16.29 0.38
N LEU A 102 22.84 16.80 -0.56
CA LEU A 102 23.25 17.83 -1.50
C LEU A 102 22.92 19.24 -0.98
N ARG A 103 22.32 19.36 0.21
CA ARG A 103 21.96 20.65 0.80
C ARG A 103 23.21 21.45 1.14
N GLY A 104 23.12 22.77 0.99
CA GLY A 104 24.25 23.67 1.15
C GLY A 104 25.23 23.68 -0.03
N GLY A 105 25.07 22.76 -1.00
CA GLY A 105 25.71 22.85 -2.31
C GLY A 105 25.06 23.92 -3.21
N ILE A 106 25.58 24.04 -4.42
CA ILE A 106 25.03 24.89 -5.48
C ILE A 106 24.70 24.06 -6.71
N ASP A 107 23.66 24.45 -7.45
CA ASP A 107 23.35 23.89 -8.76
C ASP A 107 24.25 24.46 -9.87
N ASP A 108 24.01 24.01 -11.09
CA ASP A 108 24.74 24.42 -12.30
C ASP A 108 24.58 25.92 -12.63
N ALA A 109 23.50 26.54 -12.15
CA ALA A 109 23.25 27.97 -12.26
C ALA A 109 23.76 28.78 -11.04
N GLY A 110 24.46 28.14 -10.10
CA GLY A 110 25.00 28.76 -8.89
C GLY A 110 23.96 29.03 -7.79
N ARG A 111 22.76 28.45 -7.88
CA ARG A 111 21.70 28.59 -6.87
C ARG A 111 21.90 27.57 -5.75
N PRO A 112 21.68 27.95 -4.48
CA PRO A 112 21.86 27.04 -3.37
C PRO A 112 20.81 25.92 -3.36
N LEU A 113 21.25 24.70 -3.08
CA LEU A 113 20.39 23.54 -2.85
C LEU A 113 19.91 23.54 -1.40
N GLY A 114 18.60 23.71 -1.17
CA GLY A 114 18.02 23.80 0.18
C GLY A 114 17.43 22.51 0.74
N VAL A 115 16.98 21.59 -0.12
CA VAL A 115 16.13 20.45 0.29
C VAL A 115 16.59 19.09 -0.22
N THR A 116 17.57 19.05 -1.13
CA THR A 116 17.88 17.83 -1.88
C THR A 116 18.75 16.87 -1.06
N VAL A 117 18.15 15.74 -0.68
CA VAL A 117 18.87 14.58 -0.15
C VAL A 117 18.51 13.39 -1.04
N ARG A 118 19.52 12.78 -1.65
CA ARG A 118 19.36 11.67 -2.60
C ARG A 118 19.47 10.34 -1.87
N ALA A 119 18.53 9.43 -2.13
CA ALA A 119 18.56 8.06 -1.63
C ALA A 119 19.49 7.19 -2.51
N LEU A 120 20.79 7.44 -2.40
CA LEU A 120 21.81 6.84 -3.26
C LEU A 120 21.77 5.30 -3.24
N ALA A 121 21.57 4.69 -2.06
CA ALA A 121 21.48 3.24 -1.97
C ALA A 121 20.26 2.65 -2.71
N ASP A 122 19.11 3.32 -2.70
CA ASP A 122 17.93 2.90 -3.47
C ASP A 122 18.16 3.04 -4.98
N GLU A 123 18.83 4.11 -5.43
CA GLU A 123 19.18 4.28 -6.85
C GLU A 123 20.12 3.16 -7.34
N ILE A 124 21.12 2.80 -6.53
CA ILE A 124 22.04 1.70 -6.84
C ILE A 124 21.31 0.36 -6.84
N ALA A 125 20.45 0.11 -5.84
CA ALA A 125 19.64 -1.12 -5.75
C ALA A 125 18.73 -1.27 -6.98
N ALA A 126 18.02 -0.21 -7.36
CA ALA A 126 17.16 -0.21 -8.54
C ALA A 126 17.93 -0.40 -9.84
N ALA A 127 19.12 0.20 -9.98
CA ALA A 127 19.97 -0.02 -11.16
C ALA A 127 20.51 -1.45 -11.23
N ALA A 128 20.93 -2.01 -10.10
CA ALA A 128 21.41 -3.39 -9.99
C ALA A 128 20.32 -4.40 -10.35
N ASP A 129 19.05 -4.11 -10.03
CA ASP A 129 17.90 -4.94 -10.35
C ASP A 129 17.74 -5.21 -11.86
N LEU A 130 18.07 -4.23 -12.71
CA LEU A 130 18.01 -4.39 -14.17
C LEU A 130 18.96 -5.50 -14.66
N VAL A 131 20.07 -5.72 -13.96
CA VAL A 131 21.05 -6.78 -14.26
C VAL A 131 20.66 -8.09 -13.58
N LYS A 132 20.25 -8.02 -12.31
CA LYS A 132 19.85 -9.21 -11.54
C LYS A 132 18.62 -9.89 -12.14
N GLY A 133 17.68 -9.11 -12.67
CA GLY A 133 16.39 -9.61 -13.14
C GLY A 133 15.58 -10.30 -12.02
N LYS A 134 14.37 -10.77 -12.37
CA LYS A 134 13.48 -11.45 -11.40
C LYS A 134 13.49 -12.98 -11.52
N ALA A 135 13.99 -13.51 -12.64
CA ALA A 135 13.89 -14.93 -12.99
C ALA A 135 15.20 -15.54 -13.53
N THR A 136 16.27 -14.75 -13.64
CA THR A 136 17.53 -15.13 -14.28
C THR A 136 18.53 -15.79 -13.33
N ARG A 137 18.14 -16.03 -12.06
CA ARG A 137 19.00 -16.58 -10.99
C ARG A 137 20.35 -15.85 -10.83
N VAL A 138 20.34 -14.52 -11.00
CA VAL A 138 21.51 -13.67 -10.74
C VAL A 138 21.29 -12.96 -9.41
N PRO A 139 21.87 -13.45 -8.29
CA PRO A 139 21.58 -12.92 -6.95
C PRO A 139 22.35 -11.63 -6.62
N ALA A 140 23.37 -11.28 -7.39
CA ALA A 140 24.24 -10.14 -7.12
C ALA A 140 24.68 -9.45 -8.42
N ALA A 141 24.85 -8.13 -8.35
CA ALA A 141 25.42 -7.32 -9.42
C ALA A 141 26.51 -6.41 -8.85
N LEU A 142 27.56 -6.17 -9.65
CA LEU A 142 28.65 -5.27 -9.29
C LEU A 142 28.46 -3.92 -10.00
N VAL A 143 28.26 -2.85 -9.23
CA VAL A 143 28.18 -1.48 -9.73
C VAL A 143 29.54 -0.80 -9.62
N ARG A 144 30.03 -0.24 -10.73
CA ARG A 144 31.34 0.45 -10.82
C ARG A 144 31.19 1.82 -11.47
N GLY A 145 32.17 2.69 -11.27
CA GLY A 145 32.17 4.04 -11.83
C GLY A 145 31.38 5.06 -11.03
N LEU A 146 31.02 4.74 -9.78
CA LEU A 146 30.40 5.69 -8.85
C LEU A 146 31.42 6.75 -8.38
N PRO A 147 30.96 7.95 -8.00
CA PRO A 147 31.85 9.01 -7.51
C PRO A 147 32.73 8.57 -6.34
N THR A 148 33.94 9.14 -6.27
CA THR A 148 34.86 8.94 -5.15
C THR A 148 34.17 9.33 -3.83
N GLY A 149 34.29 8.49 -2.81
CA GLY A 149 33.62 8.67 -1.52
C GLY A 149 32.29 7.94 -1.37
N THR A 150 31.74 7.37 -2.46
CA THR A 150 30.55 6.50 -2.37
C THR A 150 30.82 5.25 -1.53
N VAL A 151 32.01 4.63 -1.71
CA VAL A 151 32.50 3.59 -0.80
C VAL A 151 33.04 4.28 0.44
N ALA A 152 32.44 3.94 1.57
CA ALA A 152 32.77 4.49 2.88
C ALA A 152 33.53 3.46 3.74
N PRO A 153 34.26 3.91 4.76
CA PRO A 153 34.76 3.00 5.80
C PRO A 153 33.60 2.19 6.41
N LEU A 154 33.88 0.95 6.81
CA LEU A 154 32.97 0.16 7.64
C LEU A 154 32.85 0.84 9.02
N GLY A 155 31.93 1.78 9.15
CA GLY A 155 31.64 2.47 10.41
C GLY A 155 30.93 1.54 11.40
N GLY A 156 31.47 1.43 12.61
CA GLY A 156 30.71 1.01 13.80
C GLY A 156 29.98 2.21 14.41
N MET A 157 28.87 1.97 15.12
CA MET A 157 28.18 3.02 15.89
C MET A 157 29.17 3.70 16.85
N GLN A 158 29.60 4.93 16.58
CA GLN A 158 30.27 5.74 17.59
C GLN A 158 29.21 6.46 18.41
N SER A 159 29.20 6.20 19.73
CA SER A 159 28.55 7.09 20.69
C SER A 159 29.11 8.51 20.54
N PRO A 160 28.31 9.56 20.80
CA PRO A 160 28.73 10.94 20.59
C PRO A 160 29.80 11.32 21.62
N ALA A 161 31.08 11.19 21.26
CA ALA A 161 32.18 11.63 22.09
C ALA A 161 32.67 13.02 21.62
N SER A 162 32.35 14.02 22.45
CA SER A 162 33.14 15.21 22.77
C SER A 162 33.93 15.88 21.63
N THR A 163 33.36 16.93 21.05
CA THR A 163 34.07 17.89 20.19
C THR A 163 35.11 18.67 21.00
N VAL A 164 36.38 18.56 20.63
CA VAL A 164 37.43 19.51 21.04
C VAL A 164 37.37 20.72 20.09
N PRO A 165 37.32 21.98 20.57
CA PRO A 165 37.28 23.15 19.70
C PRO A 165 38.69 23.58 19.30
N GLY A 166 38.97 23.74 17.99
CA GLY A 166 40.25 24.33 17.58
C GLY A 166 40.65 24.36 16.10
N GLU A 167 40.02 23.66 15.16
CA GLU A 167 40.46 23.65 13.76
C GLU A 167 39.41 24.20 12.78
N PRO A 168 39.83 24.99 11.75
CA PRO A 168 38.91 25.58 10.79
C PRO A 168 38.27 24.53 9.87
N CYS A 169 36.94 24.58 9.79
CA CYS A 169 36.07 23.70 9.02
C CYS A 169 36.51 23.51 7.56
N SER A 170 36.95 22.30 7.24
CA SER A 170 37.06 21.79 5.86
C SER A 170 35.93 20.78 5.64
N ALA A 171 34.91 21.17 4.87
CA ALA A 171 33.70 20.40 4.49
C ALA A 171 32.87 19.82 5.66
N PRO A 172 31.53 19.77 5.58
CA PRO A 172 30.74 19.10 6.62
C PRO A 172 31.13 17.61 6.65
N ALA A 173 31.62 17.15 7.80
CA ALA A 173 31.88 15.74 8.06
C ALA A 173 30.59 14.95 7.83
N GLN A 174 30.57 14.13 6.76
CA GLN A 174 29.46 13.24 6.47
C GLN A 174 29.37 12.22 7.61
N PRO A 175 28.20 12.02 8.24
CA PRO A 175 28.06 11.03 9.31
C PRO A 175 28.46 9.65 8.78
N SER A 176 29.33 8.96 9.53
CA SER A 176 29.78 7.60 9.24
C SER A 176 28.63 6.68 8.83
N ALA A 177 28.82 5.90 7.76
CA ALA A 177 27.82 5.06 7.08
C ALA A 177 26.69 4.54 7.98
N VAL A 178 25.61 5.31 8.05
CA VAL A 178 24.37 4.85 8.66
C VAL A 178 23.71 3.93 7.65
N GLY A 179 23.28 2.74 8.08
CA GLY A 179 22.74 1.73 7.18
C GLY A 179 21.41 2.12 6.52
N ALA A 180 20.90 1.24 5.65
CA ALA A 180 19.70 1.44 4.87
C ALA A 180 18.45 1.67 5.73
N ARG A 181 18.46 1.28 7.02
CA ARG A 181 17.41 1.64 7.99
C ARG A 181 17.08 3.13 8.02
N THR A 182 18.04 4.00 7.69
CA THR A 182 17.80 5.45 7.64
C THR A 182 16.92 5.92 6.49
N LEU A 183 16.75 5.09 5.45
CA LEU A 183 15.82 5.36 4.36
C LEU A 183 14.36 5.14 4.81
N VAL A 184 14.15 4.32 5.83
CA VAL A 184 12.84 3.96 6.34
C VAL A 184 12.30 5.10 7.21
N ARG A 185 11.16 5.64 6.79
CA ARG A 185 10.40 6.64 7.56
C ARG A 185 9.19 6.00 8.24
N THR A 186 9.41 5.43 9.42
CA THR A 186 8.36 4.93 10.32
C THR A 186 8.32 5.74 11.62
N GLY A 187 7.39 5.43 12.53
CA GLY A 187 7.25 6.12 13.82
C GLY A 187 6.61 7.51 13.72
N GLU A 188 7.17 8.51 14.41
CA GLU A 188 6.63 9.89 14.43
C GLU A 188 6.81 10.63 13.09
N GLY A 189 7.79 10.21 12.28
CA GLY A 189 8.05 10.80 10.97
C GLY A 189 7.23 10.20 9.82
N ASP A 190 6.36 9.23 10.12
CA ASP A 190 5.50 8.51 9.17
C ASP A 190 4.25 9.32 8.84
N TRP A 191 4.24 9.95 7.67
CA TRP A 191 3.11 10.75 7.19
C TRP A 191 2.00 9.90 6.56
N PHE A 192 2.27 8.63 6.28
CA PHE A 192 1.34 7.71 5.62
C PHE A 192 1.05 6.50 6.50
N ARG A 193 1.05 6.73 7.82
CA ARG A 193 0.98 5.68 8.84
C ARG A 193 -0.16 4.70 8.60
N ARG A 194 -1.32 5.20 8.18
CA ARG A 194 -2.45 4.39 7.72
C ARG A 194 -3.10 5.05 6.50
N PRO A 195 -3.64 4.27 5.55
CA PRO A 195 -4.42 4.84 4.46
C PRO A 195 -5.73 5.46 4.96
N SER A 196 -6.35 6.31 4.14
CA SER A 196 -7.52 7.10 4.53
C SER A 196 -8.73 6.25 4.96
N LEU A 197 -9.04 5.19 4.22
CA LEU A 197 -10.21 4.34 4.48
C LEU A 197 -10.09 3.62 5.83
N GLU A 198 -8.96 2.97 6.06
CA GLU A 198 -8.57 2.36 7.32
C GLU A 198 -8.59 3.34 8.50
N SER A 199 -8.12 4.58 8.28
CA SER A 199 -8.10 5.60 9.33
C SER A 199 -9.52 5.98 9.76
N VAL A 200 -10.47 6.04 8.83
CA VAL A 200 -11.88 6.32 9.17
C VAL A 200 -12.52 5.12 9.86
N TRP A 201 -12.23 3.89 9.44
CA TRP A 201 -12.76 2.69 10.13
C TRP A 201 -12.33 2.63 11.59
N GLN A 202 -11.06 2.92 11.89
CA GLN A 202 -10.59 3.01 13.27
C GLN A 202 -11.25 4.16 14.03
N ALA A 203 -11.39 5.34 13.41
CA ALA A 203 -12.09 6.47 14.02
C ALA A 203 -13.58 6.17 14.31
N LEU A 204 -14.19 5.26 13.54
CA LEU A 204 -15.54 4.76 13.77
C LEU A 204 -15.62 3.71 14.89
N GLY A 205 -14.48 3.20 15.36
CA GLY A 205 -14.36 2.30 16.51
C GLY A 205 -14.03 0.85 16.16
N LEU A 206 -13.63 0.54 14.93
CA LEU A 206 -13.25 -0.82 14.55
C LEU A 206 -11.83 -1.13 15.02
N GLY A 207 -11.63 -2.33 15.57
CA GLY A 207 -10.31 -2.90 15.81
C GLY A 207 -9.63 -3.34 14.51
N GLU A 208 -8.30 -3.46 14.52
CA GLU A 208 -7.52 -3.80 13.31
C GLU A 208 -7.90 -5.13 12.65
N ASP A 209 -8.38 -6.09 13.46
CA ASP A 209 -8.78 -7.39 12.95
C ASP A 209 -10.19 -7.38 12.36
N ASP A 210 -11.06 -6.47 12.83
CA ASP A 210 -12.45 -6.30 12.38
C ASP A 210 -12.59 -5.41 11.13
N GLU A 211 -11.50 -4.74 10.73
CA GLU A 211 -11.49 -3.91 9.54
C GLU A 211 -11.84 -4.72 8.28
N PRO A 212 -12.82 -4.26 7.47
CA PRO A 212 -13.11 -4.90 6.20
C PRO A 212 -11.89 -4.95 5.28
N ILE A 213 -11.93 -5.87 4.30
CA ILE A 213 -10.87 -5.99 3.30
C ILE A 213 -11.37 -5.41 1.97
N ALA A 214 -10.80 -4.26 1.58
CA ALA A 214 -11.05 -3.64 0.27
C ALA A 214 -10.23 -4.35 -0.83
N ALA A 215 -10.74 -4.35 -2.06
CA ALA A 215 -9.99 -4.83 -3.21
C ALA A 215 -8.78 -3.91 -3.57
N MET A 216 -7.77 -4.47 -4.25
CA MET A 216 -6.68 -3.67 -4.84
C MET A 216 -7.15 -2.79 -6.01
N GLY A 217 -8.16 -3.25 -6.74
CA GLY A 217 -8.77 -2.53 -7.86
C GLY A 217 -10.06 -1.81 -7.48
N PRO A 218 -10.65 -1.04 -8.41
CA PRO A 218 -11.94 -0.38 -8.19
C PRO A 218 -13.04 -1.40 -7.87
N GLU A 219 -13.86 -1.08 -6.87
CA GLU A 219 -15.02 -1.89 -6.48
C GLU A 219 -16.33 -1.28 -7.00
N PRO A 220 -17.35 -2.08 -7.30
CA PRO A 220 -18.68 -1.58 -7.61
C PRO A 220 -19.28 -0.78 -6.45
N ASP A 221 -20.09 0.24 -6.74
CA ASP A 221 -20.65 1.13 -5.71
C ASP A 221 -21.51 0.39 -4.68
N HIS A 222 -22.26 -0.63 -5.09
CA HIS A 222 -23.08 -1.42 -4.16
C HIS A 222 -22.24 -2.16 -3.12
N VAL A 223 -21.03 -2.64 -3.47
CA VAL A 223 -20.12 -3.31 -2.53
C VAL A 223 -19.60 -2.31 -1.51
N ARG A 224 -19.23 -1.10 -1.97
CA ARG A 224 -18.72 -0.02 -1.14
C ARG A 224 -19.79 0.51 -0.19
N ILE A 225 -21.01 0.72 -0.69
CA ILE A 225 -22.17 1.11 0.13
C ILE A 225 -22.47 0.03 1.17
N ALA A 226 -22.54 -1.25 0.78
CA ALA A 226 -22.78 -2.34 1.72
C ALA A 226 -21.72 -2.41 2.83
N ARG A 227 -20.44 -2.21 2.47
CA ARG A 227 -19.34 -2.14 3.44
C ARG A 227 -19.48 -0.95 4.39
N ALA A 228 -19.82 0.23 3.88
CA ALA A 228 -20.05 1.41 4.74
C ALA A 228 -21.18 1.16 5.75
N LEU A 229 -22.27 0.52 5.31
CA LEU A 229 -23.36 0.14 6.20
C LEU A 229 -22.92 -0.89 7.25
N ALA A 230 -22.15 -1.91 6.85
CA ALA A 230 -21.62 -2.92 7.76
C ALA A 230 -20.69 -2.29 8.82
N VAL A 231 -19.77 -1.42 8.42
CA VAL A 231 -18.87 -0.68 9.32
C VAL A 231 -19.65 0.20 10.30
N ALA A 232 -20.71 0.86 9.83
CA ALA A 232 -21.54 1.69 10.69
C ALA A 232 -22.42 0.85 11.66
N ALA A 233 -22.69 -0.41 11.31
CA ALA A 233 -23.46 -1.35 12.11
C ALA A 233 -22.63 -2.05 13.19
N THR A 234 -21.30 -2.06 13.09
CA THR A 234 -20.42 -2.69 14.09
C THR A 234 -20.64 -2.09 15.48
N ARG A 235 -20.90 -2.96 16.48
CA ARG A 235 -21.03 -2.60 17.89
C ARG A 235 -19.71 -2.04 18.42
N ARG A 236 -19.76 -1.01 19.28
CA ARG A 236 -18.56 -0.57 19.99
C ARG A 236 -18.40 -1.32 21.31
N ASP A 237 -17.17 -1.37 21.75
CA ASP A 237 -16.78 -1.91 23.05
C ASP A 237 -17.44 -1.17 24.23
N ASP A 238 -17.82 0.09 24.04
CA ASP A 238 -18.57 0.91 25.01
C ASP A 238 -20.09 0.63 25.01
N ASP A 239 -20.61 -0.08 23.99
CA ASP A 239 -22.04 -0.40 23.84
C ASP A 239 -22.40 -1.74 24.52
N ARG A 240 -21.46 -2.36 25.25
CA ARG A 240 -21.60 -3.73 25.81
C ARG A 240 -22.67 -3.89 26.90
N ASP A 241 -23.20 -2.79 27.43
CA ASP A 241 -24.28 -2.81 28.44
C ASP A 241 -25.68 -2.55 27.85
N ASP A 242 -25.80 -2.27 26.54
CA ASP A 242 -27.07 -1.97 25.86
C ASP A 242 -27.48 -3.14 24.93
N GLU A 243 -28.30 -4.08 25.41
CA GLU A 243 -28.83 -5.20 24.61
C GLU A 243 -29.71 -4.75 23.41
N ASP A 244 -30.15 -3.48 23.42
CA ASP A 244 -31.15 -2.87 22.53
C ASP A 244 -30.61 -2.36 21.17
N GLU A 245 -29.31 -2.43 20.89
CA GLU A 245 -28.78 -2.00 19.57
C GLU A 245 -29.27 -2.87 18.38
N GLN A 246 -29.90 -4.01 18.66
CA GLN A 246 -30.44 -4.97 17.67
C GLN A 246 -31.66 -4.44 16.90
N ASP A 247 -32.34 -3.40 17.39
CA ASP A 247 -33.61 -2.94 16.83
C ASP A 247 -33.46 -1.80 15.79
N LEU A 248 -32.23 -1.44 15.42
CA LEU A 248 -31.97 -0.45 14.38
C LEU A 248 -32.10 -1.08 12.98
N LEU A 249 -33.29 -1.01 12.40
CA LEU A 249 -33.52 -1.43 11.02
C LEU A 249 -32.91 -0.43 10.04
N VAL A 250 -31.99 -0.93 9.21
CA VAL A 250 -31.41 -0.20 8.08
C VAL A 250 -32.04 -0.70 6.79
N ALA A 251 -33.00 0.05 6.25
CA ALA A 251 -33.64 -0.28 4.97
C ALA A 251 -33.05 0.55 3.83
N LEU A 252 -32.70 -0.12 2.74
CA LEU A 252 -32.32 0.51 1.48
C LEU A 252 -33.54 0.53 0.55
N SER A 253 -33.86 1.70 0.00
CA SER A 253 -34.94 1.80 -1.00
C SER A 253 -34.55 2.77 -2.11
N PRO A 254 -34.95 2.49 -3.37
CA PRO A 254 -34.96 3.52 -4.40
C PRO A 254 -35.96 4.59 -3.99
N ALA A 255 -35.62 5.87 -4.15
CA ALA A 255 -36.52 6.96 -3.80
C ALA A 255 -37.87 6.82 -4.53
N GLY A 256 -38.93 6.59 -3.77
CA GLY A 256 -40.31 6.45 -4.27
C GLY A 256 -40.99 5.09 -4.01
N ALA A 257 -40.28 4.08 -3.51
CA ALA A 257 -40.89 2.80 -3.09
C ALA A 257 -41.19 2.80 -1.57
N ALA A 258 -42.34 2.25 -1.16
CA ALA A 258 -42.65 2.00 0.25
C ALA A 258 -41.68 0.95 0.83
N PRO A 259 -41.28 1.07 2.11
CA PRO A 259 -40.30 0.15 2.70
C PRO A 259 -40.89 -1.28 2.76
N THR A 260 -40.18 -2.23 2.18
CA THR A 260 -40.39 -3.66 2.45
C THR A 260 -39.46 -4.05 3.58
N VAL A 261 -40.05 -4.52 4.69
CA VAL A 261 -39.32 -5.02 5.85
C VAL A 261 -39.01 -6.49 5.57
N ASP A 262 -37.81 -6.78 5.09
CA ASP A 262 -37.29 -8.15 5.12
C ASP A 262 -36.34 -8.26 6.32
N GLY A 263 -36.53 -9.33 7.10
CA GLY A 263 -35.92 -9.58 8.42
C GLY A 263 -34.39 -9.79 8.41
N PRO A 264 -33.83 -10.41 9.47
CA PRO A 264 -32.41 -10.34 9.78
C PRO A 264 -31.56 -10.88 8.63
N VAL A 265 -30.46 -10.17 8.37
CA VAL A 265 -29.46 -10.49 7.35
C VAL A 265 -29.07 -11.96 7.47
N ALA A 266 -29.41 -12.76 6.48
CA ALA A 266 -29.00 -14.15 6.38
C ALA A 266 -27.47 -14.23 6.22
N ASP A 267 -26.86 -15.12 6.99
CA ASP A 267 -25.45 -15.51 6.88
C ASP A 267 -25.14 -15.97 5.44
N PRO A 268 -24.11 -15.44 4.75
CA PRO A 268 -23.79 -15.88 3.41
C PRO A 268 -23.32 -17.34 3.44
N ALA A 269 -24.19 -18.23 2.94
CA ALA A 269 -23.90 -19.64 2.75
C ALA A 269 -22.54 -19.88 2.06
N ALA A 270 -21.79 -20.85 2.57
CA ALA A 270 -20.53 -21.33 2.03
C ALA A 270 -20.63 -21.62 0.51
N PRO A 271 -19.62 -21.24 -0.30
CA PRO A 271 -19.64 -21.54 -1.72
C PRO A 271 -19.47 -23.06 -1.95
N GLY A 272 -20.41 -23.64 -2.70
CA GLY A 272 -20.28 -24.99 -3.25
C GLY A 272 -19.13 -25.11 -4.26
N PRO A 273 -18.76 -26.34 -4.66
CA PRO A 273 -17.56 -26.56 -5.47
C PRO A 273 -17.75 -26.02 -6.89
N VAL A 274 -16.85 -25.13 -7.32
CA VAL A 274 -16.81 -24.63 -8.70
C VAL A 274 -15.64 -25.30 -9.42
N ALA A 275 -15.93 -25.85 -10.60
CA ALA A 275 -15.01 -26.60 -11.44
C ALA A 275 -13.86 -25.74 -12.00
N ASP A 276 -12.71 -26.39 -12.18
CA ASP A 276 -11.43 -25.84 -12.60
C ASP A 276 -11.47 -25.29 -14.05
N PRO A 277 -11.07 -24.02 -14.31
CA PRO A 277 -10.93 -23.52 -15.67
C PRO A 277 -9.69 -24.09 -16.35
N ALA A 278 -9.90 -24.73 -17.50
CA ALA A 278 -8.88 -25.36 -18.33
C ALA A 278 -7.66 -24.46 -18.66
N ALA A 279 -6.48 -25.09 -18.67
CA ALA A 279 -5.18 -24.50 -18.96
C ALA A 279 -5.12 -23.75 -20.31
N PRO A 280 -4.44 -22.60 -20.40
CA PRO A 280 -4.05 -22.01 -21.68
C PRO A 280 -3.01 -22.88 -22.40
N GLY A 281 -3.20 -23.10 -23.70
CA GLY A 281 -2.32 -23.89 -24.57
C GLY A 281 -0.93 -23.26 -24.80
N PRO A 282 -0.02 -23.99 -25.49
CA PRO A 282 1.40 -23.64 -25.55
C PRO A 282 1.66 -22.44 -26.46
N VAL A 283 2.42 -21.46 -25.97
CA VAL A 283 2.98 -20.36 -26.77
C VAL A 283 4.36 -20.77 -27.27
N ALA A 284 4.62 -20.56 -28.56
CA ALA A 284 5.84 -20.95 -29.26
C ALA A 284 7.08 -20.14 -28.82
N ASP A 285 8.22 -20.83 -28.79
CA ASP A 285 9.53 -20.37 -28.31
C ASP A 285 10.24 -19.44 -29.31
N PRO A 286 10.75 -18.25 -28.90
CA PRO A 286 11.66 -17.46 -29.74
C PRO A 286 13.08 -18.04 -29.71
N ALA A 287 13.66 -18.24 -30.90
CA ALA A 287 14.97 -18.82 -31.13
C ALA A 287 16.12 -18.20 -30.30
N ALA A 288 17.03 -19.07 -29.88
CA ALA A 288 18.21 -18.78 -29.04
C ALA A 288 19.13 -17.67 -29.58
N PRO A 289 19.72 -16.82 -28.72
CA PRO A 289 20.83 -15.95 -29.10
C PRO A 289 22.16 -16.74 -29.16
N GLY A 290 22.96 -16.47 -30.19
CA GLY A 290 24.31 -17.04 -30.37
C GLY A 290 25.34 -16.52 -29.35
N PRO A 291 26.57 -17.09 -29.33
CA PRO A 291 27.55 -16.83 -28.28
C PRO A 291 28.15 -15.41 -28.35
N VAL A 292 28.27 -14.79 -27.18
CA VAL A 292 28.92 -13.48 -26.98
C VAL A 292 30.44 -13.68 -26.93
N ALA A 293 31.18 -12.92 -27.76
CA ALA A 293 32.63 -12.88 -27.76
C ALA A 293 33.19 -11.87 -26.74
N ASP A 294 34.36 -12.21 -26.18
CA ASP A 294 35.15 -11.48 -25.18
C ASP A 294 35.70 -10.13 -25.71
N PRO A 295 35.58 -8.99 -24.99
CA PRO A 295 36.08 -7.71 -25.48
C PRO A 295 37.51 -7.45 -24.99
N ALA A 296 38.49 -7.96 -25.72
CA ALA A 296 39.85 -7.44 -25.72
C ALA A 296 40.25 -7.09 -27.16
N GLU A 297 40.06 -5.82 -27.55
CA GLU A 297 40.93 -5.02 -28.43
C GLU A 297 40.20 -3.73 -28.88
N ARG A 298 40.80 -2.56 -28.56
CA ARG A 298 40.32 -1.25 -29.00
C ARG A 298 40.82 -0.96 -30.41
N GLY A 299 39.91 -0.93 -31.39
CA GLY A 299 40.12 -0.33 -32.72
C GLY A 299 39.66 1.15 -32.76
N PRO A 300 40.10 1.94 -33.76
CA PRO A 300 39.84 3.37 -33.84
C PRO A 300 38.37 3.67 -34.22
N VAL A 301 37.81 4.70 -33.59
CA VAL A 301 36.44 5.16 -33.78
C VAL A 301 36.30 5.84 -35.15
N ALA A 302 35.44 5.30 -36.01
CA ALA A 302 34.96 5.97 -37.21
C ALA A 302 33.69 6.78 -36.88
N ASP A 303 33.60 8.00 -37.40
CA ASP A 303 32.51 8.95 -37.18
C ASP A 303 31.18 8.42 -37.79
N PRO A 304 30.04 8.38 -37.05
CA PRO A 304 28.80 7.86 -37.61
C PRO A 304 28.20 8.83 -38.62
N ALA A 305 28.03 8.36 -39.86
CA ALA A 305 27.25 9.04 -40.88
C ALA A 305 25.80 9.28 -40.40
N ALA A 306 25.25 10.45 -40.76
CA ALA A 306 23.93 10.91 -40.36
C ALA A 306 22.81 9.88 -40.65
N PRO A 307 21.85 9.66 -39.73
CA PRO A 307 20.71 8.78 -39.98
C PRO A 307 19.77 9.40 -41.03
N GLY A 308 19.37 8.62 -42.03
CA GLY A 308 18.28 8.96 -42.95
C GLY A 308 16.91 9.02 -42.24
N PRO A 309 15.87 9.54 -42.90
CA PRO A 309 14.59 9.82 -42.27
C PRO A 309 13.88 8.52 -41.85
N VAL A 310 13.62 8.40 -40.55
CA VAL A 310 12.80 7.33 -39.97
C VAL A 310 11.33 7.66 -40.24
N ALA A 311 10.61 6.74 -40.89
CA ALA A 311 9.16 6.84 -41.03
C ALA A 311 8.50 6.67 -39.66
N ASP A 312 7.63 7.62 -39.31
CA ASP A 312 6.88 7.68 -38.05
C ASP A 312 5.99 6.43 -37.92
N PRO A 313 6.12 5.60 -36.86
CA PRO A 313 5.17 4.53 -36.61
C PRO A 313 3.80 5.16 -36.36
N ALA A 314 2.80 4.77 -37.15
CA ALA A 314 1.45 5.25 -37.02
C ALA A 314 1.00 5.26 -35.55
N ALA A 315 0.59 6.44 -35.07
CA ALA A 315 0.12 6.65 -33.71
C ALA A 315 -0.87 5.54 -33.33
N PRO A 316 -0.70 4.88 -32.17
CA PRO A 316 -1.75 4.04 -31.62
C PRO A 316 -3.01 4.90 -31.51
N GLY A 317 -4.11 4.48 -32.15
CA GLY A 317 -5.39 5.14 -32.00
C GLY A 317 -5.76 5.26 -30.51
N PRO A 318 -6.58 6.25 -30.13
CA PRO A 318 -6.95 6.43 -28.73
C PRO A 318 -7.57 5.13 -28.21
N VAL A 319 -6.91 4.52 -27.22
CA VAL A 319 -7.52 3.49 -26.40
C VAL A 319 -8.70 4.19 -25.72
N ALA A 320 -9.91 3.86 -26.16
CA ALA A 320 -11.11 4.36 -25.51
C ALA A 320 -11.07 3.89 -24.05
N ASP A 321 -10.97 4.86 -23.15
CA ASP A 321 -11.27 4.69 -21.74
C ASP A 321 -12.62 3.96 -21.64
N PRO A 322 -12.76 2.84 -20.91
CA PRO A 322 -14.07 2.21 -20.71
C PRO A 322 -14.96 3.20 -19.97
N ALA A 323 -15.69 4.01 -20.74
CA ALA A 323 -16.65 5.03 -20.36
C ALA A 323 -16.76 5.23 -18.85
N GLU A 324 -16.04 6.22 -18.33
CA GLU A 324 -16.41 6.90 -17.10
C GLU A 324 -17.82 7.48 -17.29
N ARG A 325 -18.84 6.65 -17.06
CA ARG A 325 -20.15 7.18 -16.73
C ARG A 325 -20.01 7.77 -15.34
N GLY A 326 -19.77 9.08 -15.28
CA GLY A 326 -20.15 9.86 -14.12
C GLY A 326 -21.60 9.53 -13.72
N PRO A 327 -21.98 9.73 -12.44
CA PRO A 327 -23.33 9.42 -11.99
C PRO A 327 -24.31 10.11 -12.95
N ALA A 328 -25.22 9.34 -13.54
CA ALA A 328 -26.24 9.88 -14.43
C ALA A 328 -26.97 10.99 -13.68
N GLU A 329 -26.78 12.24 -14.12
CA GLU A 329 -27.55 13.39 -13.63
C GLU A 329 -29.03 13.04 -13.81
N GLY A 330 -29.72 12.76 -12.70
CA GLY A 330 -31.14 12.39 -12.70
C GLY A 330 -31.50 11.06 -12.00
N SER A 331 -30.55 10.25 -11.52
CA SER A 331 -30.91 9.10 -10.68
C SER A 331 -31.38 9.58 -9.30
N ALA A 332 -32.59 9.18 -8.92
CA ALA A 332 -33.12 9.49 -7.60
C ALA A 332 -32.20 8.90 -6.50
N PRO A 333 -32.00 9.61 -5.37
CA PRO A 333 -31.02 9.20 -4.38
C PRO A 333 -31.42 7.86 -3.74
N LEU A 334 -30.42 7.04 -3.46
CA LEU A 334 -30.60 5.85 -2.63
C LEU A 334 -30.93 6.30 -1.21
N LEU A 335 -31.98 5.75 -0.61
CA LEU A 335 -32.44 6.15 0.71
C LEU A 335 -32.05 5.08 1.73
N VAL A 336 -31.31 5.50 2.76
CA VAL A 336 -30.99 4.70 3.94
C VAL A 336 -31.88 5.19 5.08
N HIS A 337 -32.78 4.33 5.53
CA HIS A 337 -33.61 4.59 6.70
C HIS A 337 -32.92 4.08 7.96
N VAL A 338 -32.88 4.90 9.00
CA VAL A 338 -32.51 4.47 10.35
C VAL A 338 -33.74 4.62 11.24
N VAL A 339 -34.22 3.51 11.78
CA VAL A 339 -35.45 3.47 12.60
C VAL A 339 -35.06 3.28 14.07
N PRO A 340 -35.47 4.18 14.98
CA PRO A 340 -35.30 3.97 16.42
C PRO A 340 -35.97 2.67 16.88
N GLY A 341 -35.34 1.92 17.80
CA GLY A 341 -35.93 0.70 18.38
C GLY A 341 -37.14 0.95 19.28
N GLY A 342 -37.26 2.17 19.80
CA GLY A 342 -38.38 2.64 20.60
C GLY A 342 -38.65 4.13 20.40
N ASP A 343 -39.76 4.62 20.95
CA ASP A 343 -40.13 6.05 20.90
C ASP A 343 -39.57 6.87 22.07
N ASP A 344 -38.69 6.27 22.88
CA ASP A 344 -38.02 6.97 23.97
C ASP A 344 -36.84 7.83 23.46
N PRO A 345 -36.45 8.89 24.20
CA PRO A 345 -35.35 9.77 23.78
C PRO A 345 -34.02 9.05 23.55
N ALA A 346 -33.71 7.97 24.28
CA ALA A 346 -32.45 7.25 24.12
C ALA A 346 -32.41 6.48 22.79
N SER A 347 -33.51 5.84 22.41
CA SER A 347 -33.65 5.18 21.10
C SER A 347 -33.49 6.15 19.94
N TRP A 348 -34.06 7.35 20.03
CA TRP A 348 -33.89 8.40 19.02
C TRP A 348 -32.44 8.93 18.96
N MET A 349 -31.77 9.09 20.10
CA MET A 349 -30.35 9.48 20.16
C MET A 349 -29.46 8.42 19.51
N ARG A 350 -29.67 7.13 19.82
CA ARG A 350 -28.95 6.01 19.20
C ARG A 350 -29.15 5.98 17.68
N ALA A 351 -30.39 6.16 17.21
CA ALA A 351 -30.68 6.26 15.78
C ALA A 351 -29.98 7.45 15.10
N GLY A 352 -29.93 8.60 15.76
CA GLY A 352 -29.18 9.78 15.29
C GLY A 352 -27.68 9.50 15.18
N ALA A 353 -27.08 8.88 16.20
CA ALA A 353 -25.68 8.49 16.21
C ALA A 353 -25.35 7.48 15.10
N ARG A 354 -26.20 6.44 14.93
CA ARG A 354 -26.06 5.46 13.85
C ARG A 354 -26.15 6.13 12.47
N ALA A 355 -27.08 7.05 12.27
CA ALA A 355 -27.19 7.79 11.02
C ALA A 355 -25.91 8.58 10.69
N GLU A 356 -25.30 9.22 11.68
CA GLU A 356 -24.04 9.97 11.48
C GLU A 356 -22.85 9.04 11.20
N ARG A 357 -22.80 7.88 11.86
CA ARG A 357 -21.82 6.82 11.54
C ARG A 357 -21.96 6.36 10.09
N ILE A 358 -23.19 6.12 9.63
CA ILE A 358 -23.44 5.73 8.23
C ILE A 358 -22.96 6.83 7.27
N ARG A 359 -23.28 8.10 7.53
CA ARG A 359 -22.80 9.22 6.69
C ARG A 359 -21.27 9.28 6.64
N THR A 360 -20.62 9.14 7.78
CA THR A 360 -19.15 9.13 7.88
C THR A 360 -18.54 7.97 7.11
N ALA A 361 -19.09 6.76 7.24
CA ALA A 361 -18.62 5.59 6.52
C ALA A 361 -18.81 5.72 4.99
N LEU A 362 -19.96 6.23 4.54
CA LEU A 362 -20.23 6.52 3.13
C LEU A 362 -19.30 7.61 2.57
N ALA A 363 -18.99 8.63 3.38
CA ALA A 363 -18.03 9.67 3.02
C ALA A 363 -16.62 9.08 2.86
N ALA A 364 -16.20 8.19 3.76
CA ALA A 364 -14.92 7.49 3.70
C ALA A 364 -14.78 6.68 2.40
N GLU A 365 -15.81 5.92 2.05
CA GLU A 365 -15.85 5.21 0.78
C GLU A 365 -15.70 6.20 -0.37
N SER A 366 -16.41 7.33 -0.34
CA SER A 366 -16.43 8.31 -1.43
C SER A 366 -15.11 9.06 -1.67
N ILE A 367 -14.11 8.97 -0.77
CA ILE A 367 -12.83 9.69 -0.89
C ILE A 367 -12.10 9.37 -2.20
N ALA A 368 -12.00 8.08 -2.54
CA ALA A 368 -11.24 7.65 -3.72
C ALA A 368 -12.01 7.83 -5.03
N ARG A 369 -13.34 7.61 -4.98
CA ARG A 369 -14.26 7.80 -6.10
C ARG A 369 -15.63 8.16 -5.54
N PRO A 370 -16.29 9.24 -5.99
CA PRO A 370 -17.62 9.59 -5.52
C PRO A 370 -18.60 8.41 -5.61
N LEU A 371 -19.36 8.16 -4.55
CA LEU A 371 -20.52 7.27 -4.60
C LEU A 371 -21.71 7.99 -5.26
N PRO A 372 -22.70 7.25 -5.78
CA PRO A 372 -23.98 7.85 -6.15
C PRO A 372 -24.63 8.56 -4.94
N PRO A 373 -25.55 9.51 -5.16
CA PRO A 373 -26.22 10.19 -4.05
C PRO A 373 -26.94 9.21 -3.12
N VAL A 374 -26.49 9.13 -1.86
CA VAL A 374 -27.13 8.35 -0.79
C VAL A 374 -27.61 9.31 0.30
N ARG A 375 -28.91 9.26 0.62
CA ARG A 375 -29.52 10.08 1.68
C ARG A 375 -29.79 9.21 2.90
N VAL A 376 -29.26 9.62 4.06
CA VAL A 376 -29.48 8.94 5.34
C VAL A 376 -30.52 9.70 6.16
N VAL A 377 -31.64 9.04 6.46
CA VAL A 377 -32.80 9.66 7.15
C VAL A 377 -33.18 8.84 8.37
N VAL A 378 -33.28 9.50 9.52
CA VAL A 378 -33.89 8.92 10.71
C VAL A 378 -35.41 9.07 10.60
N ARG A 379 -36.16 7.98 10.72
CA ARG A 379 -37.63 7.99 10.72
C ARG A 379 -38.15 7.23 11.91
N GLY A 380 -39.15 7.78 12.59
CA GLY A 380 -39.85 7.07 13.65
C GLY A 380 -40.60 5.85 13.11
N PRO A 381 -40.89 4.86 13.95
CA PRO A 381 -41.77 3.76 13.58
C PRO A 381 -43.09 4.32 13.05
N ALA A 382 -43.64 3.71 12.00
CA ALA A 382 -44.94 4.13 11.48
C ALA A 382 -45.97 4.07 12.61
N PRO A 383 -46.83 5.09 12.78
CA PRO A 383 -47.88 5.03 13.79
C PRO A 383 -48.70 3.77 13.52
N ALA A 384 -48.89 2.94 14.56
CA ALA A 384 -49.76 1.77 14.47
C ALA A 384 -51.09 2.25 13.89
N ALA A 385 -51.50 1.71 12.74
CA ALA A 385 -52.77 2.06 12.14
C ALA A 385 -53.84 1.91 13.22
N ASP A 386 -54.55 3.00 13.48
CA ASP A 386 -55.64 3.11 14.42
C ASP A 386 -56.61 1.95 14.16
N ARG A 387 -56.47 0.86 14.91
CA ARG A 387 -57.43 -0.24 14.91
C ARG A 387 -58.66 0.37 15.56
N ARG A 388 -59.52 0.99 14.74
CA ARG A 388 -60.88 1.32 15.16
C ARG A 388 -61.44 0.04 15.78
N PRO A 389 -61.93 0.07 17.03
CA PRO A 389 -62.62 -1.08 17.57
C PRO A 389 -63.78 -1.40 16.63
N ASP A 390 -63.83 -2.67 16.22
CA ASP A 390 -64.98 -3.24 15.54
C ASP A 390 -66.22 -2.91 16.39
N PRO A 391 -67.27 -2.27 15.84
CA PRO A 391 -68.48 -2.09 16.62
C PRO A 391 -69.04 -3.48 16.91
N GLN A 392 -69.05 -3.84 18.20
CA GLN A 392 -69.59 -5.09 18.68
C GLN A 392 -70.97 -5.36 18.07
N GLU A 393 -71.13 -6.56 17.53
CA GLU A 393 -72.43 -7.20 17.31
C GLU A 393 -73.16 -7.30 18.66
N ASP A 394 -74.04 -6.34 18.93
CA ASP A 394 -75.22 -6.54 19.78
C ASP A 394 -76.39 -6.91 18.86
N ALA A 395 -76.72 -8.21 18.79
CA ALA A 395 -78.08 -8.78 18.71
C ALA A 395 -78.04 -10.30 18.50
#